data_AF-A0A5J4W5N4-F1
#
_entry.id   AF-A0A5J4W5N4-F1
#
_cell.length_a   1.000
_cell.length_b   1.000
_cell.length_c   1.000
_cell.angle_alpha   90.00
_cell.angle_beta   90.00
_cell.angle_gamma   90.00
#
_symmetry.space_group_name_H-M   'P 1'
#
loop_
_entity.id
_entity.type
_entity.pdbx_description
1 polymer ?
#
loop_
_entity_poly.entity_id
_entity_poly.type
_entity_poly.pdbx_seq_one_letter_code
_entity_poly.pdbx_strand_id
1 'polypeptide(L)'
;MGPIPHTPIIPSDEDIQVDGDTFTTKTSRRSTILFDPLIRTGVVRFEVQNVNYLADVGIADETVRYERDDVPYARGFDKIVSFCCWGKIHHIGNWIGGLAEFKNRKIGPRHKTQNPGNWVALEVNMDSNPRTLSFFVNCVKQPIYVTNIPPAVRFWAYLNDRDDVFRVIKFEAIPEPTAVNVKGSHSYLQWGKTIRKNNCSTSNVMK
;
A
#
# COMPACT_ATOMS: atom_id res chain seq x y z
N MET A 1 -6.56 -0.37 22.46
CA MET A 1 -6.72 -0.32 21.00
C MET A 1 -7.05 -1.70 20.47
N GLY A 2 -7.50 -1.79 19.22
CA GLY A 2 -8.06 -3.02 18.65
C GLY A 2 -8.67 -2.75 17.27
N PRO A 3 -9.53 -3.67 16.79
CA PRO A 3 -10.14 -3.58 15.47
C PRO A 3 -10.88 -2.25 15.25
N ILE A 4 -10.68 -1.67 14.07
CA ILE A 4 -11.42 -0.53 13.56
C ILE A 4 -12.48 -1.09 12.61
N PRO A 5 -13.78 -0.90 12.91
CA PRO A 5 -14.83 -1.19 11.94
C PRO A 5 -14.56 -0.43 10.65
N HIS A 6 -14.57 -1.13 9.53
CA HIS A 6 -14.21 -0.55 8.25
C HIS A 6 -15.31 -0.81 7.21
N THR A 7 -15.38 0.09 6.23
CA THR A 7 -16.35 -0.02 5.13
C THR A 7 -15.62 0.20 3.82
N PRO A 8 -15.68 -0.76 2.88
CA PRO A 8 -15.10 -0.58 1.55
C PRO A 8 -15.95 0.42 0.75
N ILE A 9 -15.29 1.36 0.09
CA ILE A 9 -15.90 2.25 -0.90
C ILE A 9 -15.61 1.62 -2.26
N ILE A 10 -16.60 0.86 -2.75
CA ILE A 10 -16.50 0.07 -3.98
C ILE A 10 -16.97 0.93 -5.15
N PRO A 11 -16.15 1.12 -6.21
CA PRO A 11 -16.55 1.94 -7.35
C PRO A 11 -17.74 1.39 -8.15
N SER A 12 -17.96 0.07 -8.09
CA SER A 12 -19.02 -0.64 -8.83
C SER A 12 -19.29 -2.00 -8.21
N ASP A 13 -20.49 -2.21 -7.68
CA ASP A 13 -20.98 -3.49 -7.14
C ASP A 13 -21.21 -4.53 -8.26
N GLU A 14 -21.37 -4.11 -9.51
CA GLU A 14 -21.39 -5.00 -10.67
C GLU A 14 -20.05 -5.72 -10.88
N ASP A 15 -18.93 -5.08 -10.53
CA ASP A 15 -17.58 -5.60 -10.82
C ASP A 15 -16.94 -6.28 -9.63
N ILE A 16 -17.33 -5.96 -8.40
CA ILE A 16 -16.74 -6.53 -7.18
C ILE A 16 -17.77 -7.34 -6.41
N GLN A 17 -17.42 -8.59 -6.11
CA GLN A 17 -18.11 -9.39 -5.10
C GLN A 17 -17.41 -9.19 -3.76
N VAL A 18 -18.21 -8.98 -2.71
CA VAL A 18 -17.74 -8.87 -1.33
C VAL A 18 -18.30 -10.04 -0.53
N ASP A 19 -17.43 -10.75 0.16
CA ASP A 19 -17.79 -11.81 1.12
C ASP A 19 -17.00 -11.60 2.42
N GLY A 20 -17.65 -10.95 3.39
CA GLY A 20 -16.98 -10.41 4.57
C GLY A 20 -15.85 -9.45 4.17
N ASP A 21 -14.63 -9.79 4.60
CA ASP A 21 -13.42 -9.02 4.30
C ASP A 21 -12.71 -9.49 3.01
N THR A 22 -13.33 -10.36 2.21
CA THR A 22 -12.80 -10.88 0.94
C THR A 22 -13.41 -10.14 -0.24
N PHE A 23 -12.57 -9.68 -1.16
CA PHE A 23 -12.95 -8.89 -2.32
C PHE A 23 -12.49 -9.60 -3.59
N THR A 24 -13.43 -9.86 -4.51
CA THR A 24 -13.20 -10.61 -5.75
C THR A 24 -13.71 -9.82 -6.95
N THR A 25 -12.90 -9.69 -8.00
CA THR A 25 -13.38 -9.14 -9.29
C THR A 25 -14.23 -10.15 -10.06
N LYS A 26 -15.46 -9.76 -10.41
CA LYS A 26 -16.41 -10.53 -11.23
C LYS A 26 -16.20 -10.34 -12.74
N THR A 27 -15.60 -9.22 -13.12
CA THR A 27 -15.36 -8.83 -14.52
C THR A 27 -13.88 -8.53 -14.75
N SER A 28 -13.46 -8.37 -16.00
CA SER A 28 -12.09 -7.93 -16.33
C SER A 28 -11.89 -6.42 -16.22
N ARG A 29 -12.81 -5.71 -15.57
CA ARG A 29 -12.65 -4.27 -15.28
C ARG A 29 -11.80 -4.09 -14.04
N ARG A 30 -11.06 -2.99 -14.03
CA ARG A 30 -10.19 -2.62 -12.93
C ARG A 30 -11.00 -2.04 -11.79
N SER A 31 -10.52 -2.19 -10.56
CA SER A 31 -11.16 -1.61 -9.38
C SER A 31 -10.15 -1.19 -8.34
N THR A 32 -10.16 0.09 -7.99
CA THR A 32 -9.40 0.64 -6.86
C THR A 32 -10.37 0.90 -5.71
N ILE A 33 -10.27 0.09 -4.66
CA ILE A 33 -11.18 0.12 -3.51
C ILE A 33 -10.53 0.96 -2.40
N LEU A 34 -11.21 2.02 -1.96
CA LEU A 34 -10.83 2.78 -0.76
C LEU A 34 -11.49 2.16 0.46
N PHE A 35 -10.94 2.41 1.64
CA PHE A 35 -11.53 1.97 2.91
C PHE A 35 -11.77 3.13 3.85
N ASP A 36 -13.00 3.24 4.35
CA ASP A 36 -13.34 4.04 5.52
C ASP A 36 -13.07 3.23 6.81
N PRO A 37 -12.73 3.89 7.93
CA PRO A 37 -12.74 5.35 8.11
C PRO A 37 -11.52 6.05 7.50
N LEU A 38 -11.71 7.34 7.22
CA LEU A 38 -10.61 8.25 6.97
C LEU A 38 -9.75 8.39 8.24
N ILE A 39 -8.47 8.08 8.14
CA ILE A 39 -7.55 8.03 9.28
C ILE A 39 -6.93 9.40 9.50
N ARG A 40 -7.13 9.98 10.69
CA ARG A 40 -6.67 11.33 11.06
C ARG A 40 -5.68 11.37 12.23
N THR A 41 -5.72 10.37 13.10
CA THR A 41 -4.97 10.32 14.37
C THR A 41 -4.61 8.88 14.71
N GLY A 42 -3.70 8.69 15.66
CA GLY A 42 -3.29 7.38 16.15
C GLY A 42 -2.28 6.67 15.27
N VAL A 43 -1.91 5.47 15.71
CA VAL A 43 -1.17 4.49 14.91
C VAL A 43 -2.15 3.44 14.42
N VAL A 44 -2.25 3.27 13.10
CA VAL A 44 -3.22 2.38 12.46
C VAL A 44 -2.50 1.42 11.52
N ARG A 45 -2.84 0.14 11.63
CA ARG A 45 -2.34 -0.94 10.81
C ARG A 45 -3.44 -1.49 9.91
N PHE A 46 -3.18 -1.52 8.62
CA PHE A 46 -4.01 -2.14 7.59
C PHE A 46 -3.24 -3.28 6.94
N GLU A 47 -3.71 -4.51 7.12
CA GLU A 47 -3.04 -5.72 6.66
C GLU A 47 -3.95 -6.50 5.73
N VAL A 48 -3.44 -6.86 4.55
CA VAL A 48 -4.17 -7.60 3.54
C VAL A 48 -3.39 -8.81 3.05
N GLN A 49 -4.14 -9.87 2.73
CA GLN A 49 -3.64 -11.09 2.12
C GLN A 49 -3.86 -11.05 0.62
N ASN A 50 -2.80 -11.31 -0.14
CA ASN A 50 -2.88 -11.53 -1.58
C ASN A 50 -3.36 -12.97 -1.87
N VAL A 51 -4.68 -13.16 -2.03
CA VAL A 51 -5.29 -14.47 -2.23
C VAL A 51 -5.11 -14.93 -3.68
N ASN A 52 -5.41 -14.07 -4.64
CA ASN A 52 -5.19 -14.29 -6.06
C ASN A 52 -4.90 -12.96 -6.75
N TYR A 53 -3.62 -12.63 -6.96
CA TYR A 53 -3.21 -11.42 -7.67
C TYR A 53 -3.85 -10.08 -7.20
N LEU A 54 -3.48 -9.64 -6.00
CA LEU A 54 -3.57 -8.23 -5.61
C LEU A 54 -2.44 -7.44 -6.29
N ALA A 55 -2.77 -6.45 -7.12
CA ALA A 55 -1.78 -5.71 -7.89
C ALA A 55 -1.02 -4.71 -7.00
N ASP A 56 -1.73 -3.77 -6.38
CA ASP A 56 -1.16 -2.70 -5.57
C ASP A 56 -1.98 -2.45 -4.29
N VAL A 57 -1.32 -1.90 -3.27
CA VAL A 57 -1.92 -1.35 -2.05
C VAL A 57 -1.31 0.00 -1.72
N GLY A 58 -2.01 0.82 -0.94
CA GLY A 58 -1.46 2.13 -0.63
C GLY A 58 -2.30 2.97 0.32
N ILE A 59 -1.90 4.25 0.39
CA ILE A 59 -2.72 5.31 1.00
C ILE A 59 -3.07 6.37 -0.04
N ALA A 60 -4.21 7.03 0.16
CA ALA A 60 -4.70 8.11 -0.67
C ALA A 60 -5.07 9.32 0.19
N ASP A 61 -4.86 10.51 -0.36
CA ASP A 61 -5.33 11.79 0.18
C ASP A 61 -6.86 11.79 0.35
N GLU A 62 -7.37 12.56 1.31
CA GLU A 62 -8.80 12.59 1.65
C GLU A 62 -9.72 13.02 0.50
N THR A 63 -9.18 13.72 -0.51
CA THR A 63 -9.92 14.17 -1.70
C THR A 63 -10.07 13.10 -2.78
N VAL A 64 -9.33 11.99 -2.70
CA VAL A 64 -9.36 10.95 -3.74
C VAL A 64 -10.67 10.17 -3.70
N ARG A 65 -11.32 10.07 -4.87
CA ARG A 65 -12.49 9.23 -5.13
C ARG A 65 -12.26 8.53 -6.47
N TYR A 66 -12.59 7.24 -6.54
CA TYR A 66 -12.46 6.44 -7.76
C TYR A 66 -13.84 6.13 -8.33
N GLU A 67 -13.94 6.24 -9.64
CA GLU A 67 -15.08 5.77 -10.42
C GLU A 67 -14.79 4.36 -10.94
N ARG A 68 -15.80 3.73 -11.54
CA ARG A 68 -15.66 2.43 -12.19
C ARG A 68 -14.50 2.43 -13.20
N ASP A 69 -13.66 1.38 -13.15
CA ASP A 69 -12.49 1.18 -14.02
C ASP A 69 -11.32 2.17 -13.82
N ASP A 70 -11.37 3.04 -12.80
CA ASP A 70 -10.24 3.89 -12.44
C ASP A 70 -9.07 3.09 -11.85
N VAL A 71 -7.88 3.41 -12.37
CA VAL A 71 -6.59 3.00 -11.81
C VAL A 71 -6.21 3.86 -10.61
N PRO A 72 -5.29 3.41 -9.72
CA PRO A 72 -4.97 4.15 -8.49
C PRO A 72 -4.49 5.59 -8.74
N TYR A 73 -3.78 5.82 -9.84
CA TYR A 73 -3.26 7.14 -10.19
C TYR A 73 -4.21 8.00 -11.02
N ALA A 74 -5.48 7.61 -11.17
CA ALA A 74 -6.48 8.35 -11.94
C ALA A 74 -6.75 9.77 -11.38
N ARG A 75 -6.29 10.06 -10.15
CA ARG A 75 -6.36 11.39 -9.51
C ARG A 75 -4.99 12.05 -9.27
N GLY A 76 -3.92 11.47 -9.83
CA GLY A 76 -2.55 11.97 -9.71
C GLY A 76 -1.69 11.21 -8.70
N PHE A 77 -0.43 10.95 -9.07
CA PHE A 77 0.55 10.27 -8.20
C PHE A 77 0.98 11.13 -7.00
N ASP A 78 0.72 12.42 -7.02
CA ASP A 78 0.94 13.35 -5.91
C ASP A 78 -0.08 13.16 -4.77
N LYS A 79 -1.19 12.48 -5.04
CA LYS A 79 -2.26 12.22 -4.07
C LYS A 79 -2.27 10.81 -3.48
N ILE A 80 -1.32 9.96 -3.86
CA ILE A 80 -1.26 8.58 -3.39
C ILE A 80 0.18 8.14 -3.10
N VAL A 81 0.33 7.12 -2.26
CA VAL A 81 1.51 6.26 -2.23
C VAL A 81 1.06 4.87 -2.67
N SER A 82 1.72 4.27 -3.66
CA SER A 82 1.49 2.88 -4.08
C SER A 82 2.63 1.98 -3.68
N PHE A 83 2.32 0.76 -3.24
CA PHE A 83 3.24 -0.35 -3.08
C PHE A 83 2.71 -1.56 -3.86
N CYS A 84 3.39 -1.91 -4.95
CA CYS A 84 2.96 -2.96 -5.86
C CYS A 84 3.49 -4.34 -5.45
N CYS A 85 2.80 -5.38 -5.90
CA CYS A 85 3.10 -6.77 -5.56
C CYS A 85 4.48 -7.26 -6.04
N TRP A 86 5.13 -6.51 -6.92
CA TRP A 86 6.51 -6.71 -7.39
C TRP A 86 7.57 -6.07 -6.50
N GLY A 87 7.23 -5.64 -5.29
CA GLY A 87 8.20 -5.08 -4.35
C GLY A 87 8.73 -3.72 -4.81
N LYS A 88 7.84 -2.88 -5.34
CA LYS A 88 8.16 -1.50 -5.71
C LYS A 88 7.20 -0.52 -5.07
N ILE A 89 7.73 0.59 -4.60
CA ILE A 89 6.97 1.71 -4.04
C ILE A 89 7.03 2.91 -4.98
N HIS A 90 5.96 3.69 -5.00
CA HIS A 90 5.88 4.89 -5.81
C HIS A 90 5.12 6.01 -5.11
N HIS A 91 5.72 7.19 -5.15
CA HIS A 91 5.11 8.47 -4.85
C HIS A 91 5.91 9.53 -5.61
N ILE A 92 5.30 10.20 -6.59
CA ILE A 92 5.89 11.21 -7.49
C ILE A 92 7.26 10.81 -8.10
N GLY A 93 7.32 10.73 -9.44
CA GLY A 93 8.57 10.45 -10.16
C GLY A 93 8.76 8.96 -10.44
N ASN A 94 9.92 8.39 -10.11
CA ASN A 94 10.25 7.01 -10.45
C ASN A 94 9.85 6.01 -9.36
N TRP A 95 9.49 4.79 -9.77
CA TRP A 95 9.33 3.65 -8.88
C TRP A 95 10.66 3.30 -8.21
N ILE A 96 10.63 3.08 -6.90
CA ILE A 96 11.75 2.50 -6.14
C ILE A 96 11.48 1.00 -6.01
N GLY A 97 12.38 0.18 -6.55
CA GLY A 97 12.35 -1.28 -6.38
C GLY A 97 13.37 -1.79 -5.37
N GLY A 98 13.54 -3.11 -5.33
CA GLY A 98 14.45 -3.79 -4.39
C GLY A 98 13.83 -4.10 -3.03
N LEU A 99 12.51 -3.99 -2.91
CA LEU A 99 11.74 -4.37 -1.72
C LEU A 99 11.21 -5.80 -1.88
N ALA A 100 10.75 -6.40 -0.79
CA ALA A 100 10.16 -7.73 -0.84
C ALA A 100 8.87 -7.73 -1.69
N GLU A 101 8.74 -8.75 -2.53
CA GLU A 101 7.53 -8.98 -3.32
C GLU A 101 6.46 -9.67 -2.47
N PHE A 102 5.19 -9.38 -2.74
CA PHE A 102 4.04 -10.07 -2.13
C PHE A 102 3.07 -10.63 -3.18
N LYS A 103 3.52 -10.77 -4.43
CA LYS A 103 2.71 -11.32 -5.51
C LYS A 103 2.30 -12.77 -5.22
N ASN A 104 1.04 -13.08 -5.50
CA ASN A 104 0.55 -14.45 -5.64
C ASN A 104 0.12 -14.61 -7.11
N ARG A 105 0.80 -15.48 -7.86
CA ARG A 105 0.77 -15.43 -9.33
C ARG A 105 -0.39 -16.27 -9.89
N LYS A 106 -1.17 -15.70 -10.82
CA LYS A 106 -1.81 -16.45 -11.91
C LYS A 106 -0.71 -17.02 -12.81
N ILE A 107 -0.26 -18.24 -12.56
CA ILE A 107 0.56 -18.98 -13.53
C ILE A 107 -0.35 -19.99 -14.19
N GLY A 108 -0.26 -20.13 -15.52
CA GLY A 108 -1.00 -21.12 -16.30
C GLY A 108 -0.88 -22.55 -15.75
N PRO A 109 -1.56 -23.53 -16.39
CA PRO A 109 -1.99 -24.82 -15.80
C PRO A 109 -0.90 -25.78 -15.28
N ARG A 110 0.37 -25.36 -15.24
CA ARG A 110 1.52 -26.21 -14.88
C ARG A 110 2.44 -25.66 -13.78
N HIS A 111 2.08 -24.59 -13.09
CA HIS A 111 2.89 -24.13 -11.96
C HIS A 111 2.06 -23.97 -10.70
N LYS A 112 2.40 -24.78 -9.69
CA LYS A 112 1.92 -24.63 -8.32
C LYS A 112 2.22 -23.21 -7.84
N THR A 113 1.21 -22.59 -7.22
CA THR A 113 1.36 -21.42 -6.34
C THR A 113 2.49 -21.70 -5.35
N GLN A 114 3.65 -21.05 -5.51
CA GLN A 114 4.79 -21.31 -4.64
C GLN A 114 4.68 -20.61 -3.28
N ASN A 115 3.66 -19.77 -3.04
CA ASN A 115 3.45 -19.11 -1.74
C ASN A 115 1.98 -18.73 -1.53
N PRO A 116 1.11 -19.65 -1.10
CA PRO A 116 -0.21 -19.26 -0.59
C PRO A 116 -0.02 -18.40 0.67
N GLY A 117 -0.46 -17.15 0.61
CA GLY A 117 -0.46 -16.26 1.77
C GLY A 117 0.77 -15.35 1.87
N ASN A 118 0.99 -14.52 0.86
CA ASN A 118 1.78 -13.31 1.06
C ASN A 118 0.89 -12.20 1.63
N TRP A 119 1.34 -11.60 2.73
CA TRP A 119 0.62 -10.60 3.49
C TRP A 119 1.40 -9.30 3.35
N VAL A 120 0.68 -8.21 3.13
CA VAL A 120 1.26 -6.87 3.13
C VAL A 120 0.53 -6.04 4.18
N ALA A 121 1.29 -5.38 5.05
CA ALA A 121 0.75 -4.46 6.03
C ALA A 121 1.28 -3.05 5.80
N LEU A 122 0.40 -2.08 5.97
CA LEU A 122 0.66 -0.66 5.95
C LEU A 122 0.41 -0.13 7.37
N GLU A 123 1.39 0.53 7.94
CA GLU A 123 1.28 1.16 9.26
C GLU A 123 1.44 2.67 9.09
N VAL A 124 0.37 3.42 9.36
CA VAL A 124 0.43 4.87 9.46
C VAL A 124 0.59 5.28 10.93
N ASN A 125 1.48 6.22 11.18
CA ASN A 125 1.55 6.93 12.46
C ASN A 125 1.15 8.38 12.18
N MET A 126 -0.08 8.73 12.56
CA MET A 126 -0.65 10.05 12.36
C MET A 126 -0.32 11.02 13.50
N ASP A 127 0.16 10.50 14.64
CA ASP A 127 0.53 11.27 15.82
C ASP A 127 2.00 11.69 15.81
N SER A 128 2.84 11.06 14.97
CA SER A 128 4.24 11.43 14.82
C SER A 128 4.40 12.74 14.05
N ASN A 129 5.51 13.44 14.32
CA ASN A 129 5.93 14.62 13.58
C ASN A 129 7.36 14.44 13.04
N PRO A 130 7.55 14.18 11.74
CA PRO A 130 6.52 14.11 10.70
C PRO A 130 5.69 12.82 10.77
N ARG A 131 4.43 12.87 10.29
CA ARG A 131 3.58 11.67 10.12
C ARG A 131 4.23 10.68 9.16
N THR A 132 4.08 9.39 9.42
CA THR A 132 4.78 8.35 8.65
C THR A 132 3.88 7.24 8.14
N LEU A 133 4.27 6.63 7.03
CA LEU A 133 3.75 5.35 6.53
C LEU A 133 4.91 4.35 6.41
N SER A 134 4.75 3.15 6.96
CA SER A 134 5.71 2.05 6.86
C SER A 134 5.05 0.82 6.24
N PHE A 135 5.85 -0.02 5.59
CA PHE A 135 5.39 -1.22 4.90
C PHE A 135 6.00 -2.47 5.52
N PHE A 136 5.24 -3.55 5.53
CA PHE A 136 5.67 -4.87 5.96
C PHE A 136 5.23 -5.89 4.93
N VAL A 137 6.09 -6.86 4.63
CA VAL A 137 5.75 -8.03 3.82
C VAL A 137 6.01 -9.26 4.69
N ASN A 138 5.00 -10.10 4.87
CA ASN A 138 5.05 -11.28 5.75
C ASN A 138 5.61 -10.94 7.14
N CYS A 139 5.06 -9.89 7.76
CA CYS A 139 5.48 -9.33 9.05
C CYS A 139 6.91 -8.75 9.11
N VAL A 140 7.66 -8.75 8.01
CA VAL A 140 9.00 -8.16 7.92
C VAL A 140 8.91 -6.73 7.40
N LYS A 141 9.36 -5.78 8.21
CA LYS A 141 9.41 -4.36 7.84
C LYS A 141 10.30 -4.14 6.62
N GLN A 142 9.82 -3.35 5.66
CA GLN A 142 10.58 -2.98 4.49
C GLN A 142 11.58 -1.86 4.82
N PRO A 143 12.77 -1.83 4.19
CA PRO A 143 13.80 -0.82 4.44
C PRO A 143 13.48 0.54 3.78
N ILE A 144 12.20 0.89 3.75
CA ILE A 144 11.66 2.15 3.23
C ILE A 144 10.43 2.58 4.01
N TYR A 145 10.24 3.89 4.13
CA TYR A 145 9.05 4.49 4.72
C TYR A 145 8.76 5.84 4.04
N VAL A 146 7.54 6.34 4.20
CA VAL A 146 7.13 7.67 3.72
C VAL A 146 6.97 8.60 4.90
N THR A 147 7.38 9.84 4.74
CA THR A 147 7.26 10.92 5.75
C THR A 147 6.41 12.07 5.21
N ASN A 148 5.88 12.88 6.13
CA ASN A 148 5.02 14.03 5.84
C ASN A 148 3.71 13.64 5.13
N ILE A 149 3.18 12.45 5.38
CA ILE A 149 1.87 12.07 4.83
C ILE A 149 0.79 13.10 5.26
N PRO A 150 -0.30 13.26 4.48
CA PRO A 150 -1.34 14.26 4.75
C PRO A 150 -1.94 14.13 6.16
N PRO A 151 -2.61 15.17 6.68
CA PRO A 151 -3.32 15.09 7.96
C PRO A 151 -4.45 14.07 8.00
N ALA A 152 -4.91 13.59 6.84
CA ALA A 152 -5.94 12.58 6.73
C ALA A 152 -5.70 11.69 5.50
N VAL A 153 -5.80 10.37 5.66
CA VAL A 153 -5.56 9.41 4.59
C VAL A 153 -6.53 8.24 4.64
N ARG A 154 -6.85 7.65 3.49
CA ARG A 154 -7.52 6.34 3.39
C ARG A 154 -6.55 5.27 2.93
N PHE A 155 -6.72 4.04 3.40
CA PHE A 155 -6.10 2.89 2.78
C PHE A 155 -6.83 2.52 1.49
N TRP A 156 -6.10 1.90 0.57
CA TRP A 156 -6.68 1.38 -0.66
C TRP A 156 -5.99 0.12 -1.17
N ALA A 157 -6.72 -0.64 -1.97
CA ALA A 157 -6.26 -1.85 -2.65
C ALA A 157 -6.74 -1.85 -4.11
N TYR A 158 -5.94 -2.42 -5.01
CA TYR A 158 -6.20 -2.41 -6.46
C TYR A 158 -6.23 -3.82 -7.05
N LEU A 159 -7.34 -4.15 -7.68
CA LEU A 159 -7.54 -5.37 -8.47
C LEU A 159 -7.62 -5.01 -9.95
N ASN A 160 -6.98 -5.81 -10.80
CA ASN A 160 -6.70 -5.41 -12.18
C ASN A 160 -7.47 -6.23 -13.22
N ASP A 161 -7.74 -7.50 -12.94
CA ASP A 161 -8.37 -8.42 -13.88
C ASP A 161 -9.38 -9.33 -13.17
N ARG A 162 -10.18 -10.07 -13.94
CA ARG A 162 -11.22 -10.97 -13.46
C ARG A 162 -10.66 -12.06 -12.55
N ASP A 163 -11.40 -12.44 -11.51
CA ASP A 163 -11.04 -13.45 -10.52
C ASP A 163 -9.82 -13.09 -9.66
N ASP A 164 -9.35 -11.84 -9.71
CA ASP A 164 -8.39 -11.33 -8.73
C ASP A 164 -9.08 -11.23 -7.37
N VAL A 165 -8.36 -11.60 -6.30
CA VAL A 165 -8.88 -11.71 -4.94
C VAL A 165 -7.86 -11.19 -3.93
N PHE A 166 -8.33 -10.35 -3.01
CA PHE A 166 -7.61 -10.08 -1.77
C PHE A 166 -8.55 -10.17 -0.57
N ARG A 167 -7.95 -10.25 0.62
CA ARG A 167 -8.68 -10.25 1.88
C ARG A 167 -8.07 -9.24 2.84
N VAL A 168 -8.90 -8.43 3.49
CA VAL A 168 -8.48 -7.64 4.65
C VAL A 168 -8.38 -8.57 5.85
N ILE A 169 -7.21 -8.60 6.49
CA ILE A 169 -6.93 -9.43 7.65
C ILE A 169 -7.02 -8.61 8.92
N LYS A 170 -6.43 -7.42 8.89
CA LYS A 170 -6.46 -6.50 10.02
C LYS A 170 -6.73 -5.10 9.53
N PHE A 171 -7.62 -4.43 10.23
CA PHE A 171 -7.73 -2.99 10.22
C PHE A 171 -7.87 -2.61 11.69
N GLU A 172 -6.79 -2.12 12.29
CA GLU A 172 -6.74 -1.92 13.74
C GLU A 172 -5.94 -0.69 14.14
N ALA A 173 -6.34 -0.08 15.25
CA ALA A 173 -5.48 0.84 15.96
C ALA A 173 -4.50 0.03 16.82
N ILE A 174 -3.26 0.50 16.97
CA ILE A 174 -2.23 -0.13 17.80
C ILE A 174 -1.61 0.88 18.78
N PRO A 175 -1.14 0.43 19.97
CA PRO A 175 -0.61 1.32 21.04
C PRO A 175 0.53 2.21 20.63
N GLU A 176 1.45 1.60 19.93
CA GLU A 176 2.73 2.19 19.64
C GLU A 176 3.11 1.75 18.23
N PRO A 177 3.87 2.59 17.51
CA PRO A 177 4.38 2.22 16.20
C PRO A 177 5.26 0.97 16.33
N THR A 178 4.94 -0.08 15.58
CA THR A 178 5.85 -1.24 15.45
C THR A 178 7.00 -0.92 14.48
N ALA A 179 6.79 0.06 13.60
CA ALA A 179 7.82 0.55 12.71
C ALA A 179 8.79 1.50 13.42
N VAL A 180 9.91 0.97 13.92
CA VAL A 180 11.01 1.81 14.41
C VAL A 180 11.79 2.41 13.23
N ASN A 181 11.52 3.69 12.92
CA ASN A 181 12.12 4.42 11.80
C ASN A 181 13.39 5.15 12.26
N VAL A 182 14.56 4.52 12.10
CA VAL A 182 15.86 5.15 12.41
C VAL A 182 16.30 6.05 11.25
N LYS A 183 16.51 7.35 11.52
CA LYS A 183 17.02 8.31 10.54
C LYS A 183 18.43 7.89 10.11
N GLY A 184 18.68 7.85 8.79
CA GLY A 184 19.99 7.54 8.22
C GLY A 184 20.26 6.05 7.91
N SER A 185 19.46 5.12 8.44
CA SER A 185 19.61 3.68 8.16
C SER A 185 18.66 3.15 7.08
N HIS A 186 17.64 3.94 6.71
CA HIS A 186 16.61 3.55 5.74
C HIS A 186 16.40 4.64 4.70
N SER A 187 16.10 4.21 3.47
CA SER A 187 15.62 5.13 2.43
C SER A 187 14.24 5.65 2.81
N TYR A 188 13.91 6.89 2.42
CA TYR A 188 12.58 7.44 2.67
C TYR A 188 12.07 8.25 1.49
N LEU A 189 10.75 8.24 1.33
CA LEU A 189 10.01 9.17 0.49
C LEU A 189 9.46 10.31 1.34
N GLN A 190 9.31 11.49 0.74
CA GLN A 190 8.56 12.59 1.32
C GLN A 190 7.31 12.80 0.47
N TRP A 191 6.15 12.85 1.12
CA TRP A 191 4.92 13.23 0.43
C TRP A 191 5.09 14.60 -0.25
N GLY A 192 4.54 14.74 -1.46
CA GLY A 192 4.63 15.92 -2.30
C GLY A 192 6.01 16.15 -2.94
N LYS A 193 6.95 15.20 -2.88
CA LYS A 193 8.31 15.37 -3.43
C LYS A 193 8.78 14.18 -4.25
N THR A 194 9.43 14.49 -5.36
CA THR A 194 10.27 13.53 -6.11
C THR A 194 11.51 13.17 -5.30
N ILE A 195 11.97 11.92 -5.40
CA ILE A 195 13.26 11.49 -4.84
C ILE A 195 14.38 12.33 -5.45
N ARG A 196 15.13 13.05 -4.61
CA ARG A 196 16.44 13.55 -5.02
C ARG A 196 17.40 12.38 -5.05
N LYS A 197 17.97 12.06 -6.22
CA LYS A 197 19.20 11.27 -6.25
C LYS A 197 20.25 12.07 -5.49
N ASN A 198 20.61 11.65 -4.29
CA ASN A 198 21.88 12.08 -3.73
C ASN A 198 22.94 11.46 -4.65
N ASN A 199 23.51 12.27 -5.54
CA ASN A 199 24.76 11.90 -6.18
C ASN A 199 25.73 11.69 -5.02
N CYS A 200 26.11 10.42 -4.79
CA CYS A 200 27.26 10.11 -3.96
C CYS A 200 28.44 10.79 -4.64
N SER A 201 28.82 11.97 -4.15
CA SER A 201 30.06 12.61 -4.55
C SER A 201 31.17 11.69 -4.06
N THR A 202 31.74 10.91 -4.97
CA THR A 202 33.04 10.30 -4.76
C THR A 202 34.03 11.44 -4.55
N SER A 203 34.24 11.81 -3.30
CA SER A 203 35.43 12.54 -2.90
C SER A 203 36.60 11.59 -3.10
N ASN A 204 37.22 11.68 -4.28
CA ASN A 204 38.58 11.20 -4.50
C ASN A 204 39.48 11.88 -3.47
N VAL A 205 39.87 11.15 -2.44
CA VAL A 205 41.00 11.54 -1.61
C VAL A 205 42.25 11.13 -2.39
N MET A 206 42.87 12.11 -3.05
CA MET A 206 44.28 12.00 -3.38
C MET A 206 45.07 12.10 -2.08
N LYS A 207 45.85 11.06 -1.77
CA LYS A 207 47.18 11.15 -1.18
C LYS A 207 47.95 9.87 -1.50
#